data_AF-A0A2X2UMI7-F1
#
_entry.id   AF-A0A2X2UMI7-F1
#
_cell.length_a   1.000
_cell.length_b   1.000
_cell.length_c   1.000
_cell.angle_alpha   90.00
_cell.angle_beta   90.00
_cell.angle_gamma   90.00
#
_symmetry.space_group_name_H-M   'P 1'
#
loop_
_entity.id
_entity.type
_entity.pdbx_description
1 polymer ?
#
loop_
_entity_poly.entity_id
_entity_poly.type
_entity_poly.pdbx_seq_one_letter_code
_entity_poly.pdbx_strand_id
1 'polypeptide(L)'
;MSAQERLRNIDVLSYELETDEMITAQLVKTYLSGLPEENALEIMRGVMKGSVIHLAAEEAEDEGQQDTEESRLVEGKQLAALIDTAVASIHRCLEEHMFSANTEEAKEARAMAIRAVGSIRGKLTVENISPELLIFLTDCYRALRNQ
;
A
#
# COMPACT_ATOMS: atom_id res chain seq x y z
N MET A 1 10.30 19.45 -9.57
CA MET A 1 9.16 18.74 -8.97
C MET A 1 9.68 18.06 -7.72
N SER A 2 9.09 18.31 -6.55
CA SER A 2 9.52 17.71 -5.28
C SER A 2 9.21 16.21 -5.25
N ALA A 3 9.78 15.49 -4.28
CA ALA A 3 9.50 14.07 -4.11
C ALA A 3 8.04 13.83 -3.73
N GLN A 4 7.42 14.70 -2.92
CA GLN A 4 5.99 14.59 -2.63
C GLN A 4 5.12 14.90 -3.85
N GLU A 5 5.51 15.85 -4.69
CA GLU A 5 4.76 16.13 -5.93
C GLU A 5 4.81 14.92 -6.87
N ARG A 6 5.97 14.28 -7.03
CA ARG A 6 6.10 13.02 -7.78
C ARG A 6 5.20 11.92 -7.21
N LEU A 7 5.23 11.73 -5.89
CA LEU A 7 4.42 10.72 -5.22
C LEU A 7 2.92 10.98 -5.39
N ARG A 8 2.48 12.24 -5.28
CA ARG A 8 1.07 12.65 -5.49
C ARG A 8 0.60 12.41 -6.92
N ASN A 9 1.51 12.56 -7.89
CA ASN A 9 1.23 12.37 -9.31
C ASN A 9 1.16 10.90 -9.76
N ILE A 10 1.54 9.93 -8.92
CA ILE A 10 1.32 8.50 -9.22
C ILE A 10 -0.18 8.24 -9.21
N ASP A 11 -0.77 7.90 -10.35
CA ASP A 11 -2.18 7.52 -10.42
C ASP A 11 -2.37 6.09 -9.91
N VAL A 12 -3.16 5.90 -8.85
CA VAL A 12 -3.42 4.55 -8.31
C VAL A 12 -4.27 3.73 -9.29
N LEU A 13 -5.14 4.38 -10.05
CA LEU A 13 -6.08 3.71 -10.95
C LEU A 13 -5.39 3.12 -12.20
N SER A 14 -4.14 3.50 -12.48
CA SER A 14 -3.39 2.96 -13.61
C SER A 14 -2.79 1.57 -13.38
N TYR A 15 -2.93 1.02 -12.17
CA TYR A 15 -2.29 -0.25 -11.76
C TYR A 15 -3.24 -1.46 -11.78
N GLU A 16 -4.46 -1.33 -12.31
CA GLU A 16 -5.42 -2.46 -12.44
C GLU A 16 -5.64 -3.26 -11.14
N LEU A 17 -5.57 -2.57 -9.99
CA LEU A 17 -5.64 -3.18 -8.66
C LEU A 17 -7.04 -3.69 -8.32
N GLU A 18 -7.12 -4.79 -7.56
CA GLU A 18 -8.36 -5.17 -6.89
C GLU A 18 -8.79 -4.11 -5.86
N THR A 19 -10.05 -4.17 -5.43
CA THR A 19 -10.64 -3.13 -4.57
C THR A 19 -9.84 -2.90 -3.27
N ASP A 20 -9.48 -3.97 -2.57
CA ASP A 20 -8.75 -3.88 -1.30
C ASP A 20 -7.31 -3.37 -1.49
N GLU A 21 -6.68 -3.74 -2.60
CA GLU A 21 -5.34 -3.26 -2.96
C GLU A 21 -5.35 -1.82 -3.44
N MET A 22 -6.37 -1.40 -4.18
CA MET A 22 -6.59 -0.01 -4.57
C MET A 22 -6.75 0.86 -3.32
N ILE A 23 -7.57 0.43 -2.35
CA ILE A 23 -7.71 1.11 -1.06
C ILE A 23 -6.36 1.15 -0.35
N THR A 24 -5.64 0.03 -0.28
CA THR A 24 -4.32 -0.04 0.35
C THR A 24 -3.31 0.92 -0.30
N ALA A 25 -3.22 0.91 -1.63
CA ALA A 25 -2.34 1.78 -2.41
C ALA A 25 -2.65 3.25 -2.12
N GLN A 26 -3.93 3.61 -2.13
CA GLN A 26 -4.36 4.97 -1.82
C GLN A 26 -4.04 5.36 -0.37
N LEU A 27 -4.23 4.45 0.60
CA LEU A 27 -3.88 4.68 2.00
C LEU A 27 -2.38 4.94 2.17
N VAL A 28 -1.54 4.06 1.61
CA VAL A 28 -0.08 4.16 1.70
C VAL A 28 0.42 5.43 1.01
N LYS A 29 -0.04 5.72 -0.21
CA LYS A 29 0.32 6.96 -0.92
C LYS A 29 -0.08 8.20 -0.15
N THR A 30 -1.30 8.23 0.40
CA THR A 30 -1.79 9.37 1.18
C THR A 30 -0.97 9.57 2.45
N TYR A 31 -0.67 8.48 3.16
CA TYR A 31 0.16 8.49 4.36
C TYR A 31 1.57 9.03 4.06
N LEU A 32 2.26 8.45 3.07
CA LEU A 32 3.61 8.87 2.67
C LEU A 32 3.64 10.32 2.16
N SER A 33 2.60 10.76 1.43
CA SER A 33 2.49 12.14 0.91
C SER A 33 2.26 13.19 2.00
N GLY A 34 1.88 12.76 3.21
CA GLY A 34 1.72 13.62 4.39
C GLY A 34 2.97 13.75 5.25
N LEU A 35 4.05 13.02 4.93
CA LEU A 35 5.29 13.02 5.70
C LEU A 35 6.37 13.94 5.08
N PRO A 36 7.36 14.37 5.89
CA PRO A 36 8.61 14.92 5.35
C PRO A 36 9.28 13.94 4.37
N GLU A 37 9.93 14.45 3.31
CA GLU A 37 10.54 13.62 2.25
C GLU A 37 11.50 12.56 2.82
N GLU A 38 12.35 12.98 3.76
CA GLU A 38 13.36 12.11 4.38
C GLU A 38 12.70 10.95 5.14
N ASN A 39 11.66 11.24 5.93
CA ASN A 39 10.92 10.22 6.68
C ASN A 39 10.20 9.24 5.75
N ALA A 40 9.53 9.74 4.72
CA ALA A 40 8.85 8.90 3.74
C ALA A 40 9.84 7.97 3.01
N LEU A 41 11.00 8.51 2.64
CA LEU A 41 12.07 7.75 1.99
C LEU A 41 12.67 6.71 2.94
N GLU A 42 12.89 7.03 4.21
CA GLU A 42 13.43 6.08 5.20
C GLU A 42 12.49 4.89 5.42
N ILE A 43 11.18 5.15 5.57
CA ILE A 43 10.15 4.11 5.68
C ILE A 43 10.19 3.19 4.46
N MET A 44 10.17 3.77 3.26
CA MET A 44 10.19 2.99 2.02
C MET A 44 11.53 2.26 1.82
N ARG A 45 12.67 2.82 2.26
CA ARG A 45 13.94 2.10 2.30
C ARG A 45 13.86 0.90 3.23
N GLY A 46 13.22 1.03 4.39
CA GLY A 46 12.95 -0.07 5.31
C GLY A 46 12.21 -1.19 4.59
N VAL A 47 11.01 -0.89 4.08
CA VAL A 47 10.17 -1.82 3.31
C VAL A 47 10.97 -2.49 2.19
N MET A 48 11.65 -1.71 1.35
CA MET A 48 12.37 -2.21 0.17
C MET A 48 13.63 -3.01 0.53
N LYS A 49 14.30 -2.69 1.65
CA LYS A 49 15.49 -3.43 2.13
C LYS A 49 15.13 -4.81 2.69
N GLY A 50 13.86 -5.03 3.05
CA GLY A 50 13.31 -6.33 3.46
C GLY A 50 12.45 -7.06 2.40
N SER A 51 12.39 -6.57 1.16
CA SER A 51 11.45 -7.04 0.13
C SER A 51 12.07 -8.02 -0.88
N VAL A 52 11.56 -9.26 -0.95
CA VAL A 52 11.81 -10.23 -2.03
C VAL A 52 10.49 -10.89 -2.46
N ILE A 53 9.57 -10.17 -3.11
CA ILE A 53 8.23 -10.71 -3.37
C ILE A 53 8.23 -11.70 -4.54
N HIS A 54 7.59 -12.85 -4.34
CA HIS A 54 7.27 -13.84 -5.36
C HIS A 54 6.15 -13.31 -6.27
N LEU A 55 6.47 -13.05 -7.54
CA LEU A 55 5.49 -13.14 -8.61
C LEU A 55 5.27 -14.63 -8.83
N ALA A 56 4.08 -15.16 -8.52
CA ALA A 56 3.76 -16.53 -8.86
C ALA A 56 3.99 -16.70 -10.36
N ALA A 57 4.90 -17.61 -10.73
CA ALA A 57 5.01 -18.03 -12.11
C ALA A 57 3.64 -18.59 -12.50
N GLU A 58 3.06 -18.06 -13.58
CA GLU A 58 1.88 -18.66 -14.21
C GLU A 58 2.06 -20.18 -14.24
N GLU A 59 1.01 -20.90 -13.87
CA GLU A 59 0.94 -22.36 -13.88
C GLU A 59 1.39 -22.86 -15.25
N ALA A 60 2.68 -23.19 -15.37
CA ALA A 60 3.19 -23.92 -16.49
C ALA A 60 2.62 -25.33 -16.35
N GLU A 61 1.59 -25.60 -17.14
CA GLU A 61 1.21 -26.94 -17.57
C GLU A 61 2.44 -27.58 -18.23
N ASP A 62 3.36 -28.17 -17.45
CA ASP A 62 4.16 -29.26 -17.98
C ASP A 62 4.75 -30.16 -16.89
N GLU A 63 4.69 -31.45 -17.19
CA GLU A 63 5.01 -32.55 -16.32
C GLU A 63 6.51 -32.60 -16.01
N GLY A 64 6.84 -32.64 -14.72
CA GLY A 64 8.09 -33.24 -14.24
C GLY A 64 9.32 -32.34 -14.28
N GLN A 65 9.40 -31.36 -13.38
CA GLN A 65 10.68 -30.88 -12.86
C GLN A 65 10.63 -30.78 -11.34
N GLN A 66 11.64 -31.39 -10.74
CA GLN A 66 11.77 -31.67 -9.31
C GLN A 66 11.68 -30.38 -8.49
N ASP A 67 10.90 -30.48 -7.41
CA ASP A 67 10.91 -29.60 -6.24
C ASP A 67 12.34 -29.19 -5.89
N THR A 68 12.72 -28.02 -6.37
CA THR A 68 13.81 -27.23 -5.81
C THR A 68 13.16 -25.92 -5.39
N GLU A 69 12.34 -26.04 -4.33
CA GLU A 69 11.91 -24.94 -3.47
C GLU A 69 13.15 -24.27 -2.85
N GLU A 70 13.92 -23.53 -3.64
CA GLU A 70 14.73 -22.43 -3.11
C GLU A 70 13.80 -21.23 -2.89
N SER A 71 12.87 -21.44 -1.95
CA SER A 71 11.95 -20.47 -1.38
C SER A 71 12.74 -19.25 -0.90
N ARG A 72 12.49 -18.08 -1.48
CA ARG A 72 13.07 -16.80 -1.04
C ARG A 72 12.01 -16.01 -0.29
N LEU A 73 12.02 -16.18 1.03
CA LEU A 73 11.14 -15.53 2.01
C LEU A 73 11.26 -13.99 1.98
N VAL A 74 10.13 -13.28 1.81
CA VAL A 74 9.96 -11.87 2.21
C VAL A 74 9.73 -11.83 3.73
N GLU A 75 10.40 -10.95 4.46
CA GLU A 75 9.85 -10.54 5.77
C GLU A 75 8.80 -9.45 5.54
N GLY A 76 7.59 -9.86 5.17
CA GLY A 76 6.44 -8.99 4.88
C GLY A 76 5.99 -8.10 6.05
N LYS A 77 6.64 -8.26 7.22
CA LYS A 77 6.37 -7.55 8.47
C LYS A 77 6.48 -6.03 8.33
N GLN A 78 7.47 -5.53 7.60
CA GLN A 78 7.66 -4.08 7.43
C GLN A 78 6.60 -3.46 6.52
N LEU A 79 6.23 -4.17 5.44
CA LEU A 79 5.14 -3.73 4.57
C LEU A 79 3.80 -3.80 5.31
N ALA A 80 3.53 -4.89 6.03
CA ALA A 80 2.34 -5.02 6.86
C ALA A 80 2.25 -3.89 7.90
N ALA A 81 3.36 -3.57 8.59
CA ALA A 81 3.41 -2.47 9.54
C ALA A 81 3.18 -1.09 8.88
N LEU A 82 3.70 -0.87 7.67
CA LEU A 82 3.42 0.35 6.91
C LEU A 82 1.93 0.47 6.60
N ILE A 83 1.30 -0.60 6.11
CA ILE A 83 -0.14 -0.63 5.81
C ILE A 83 -0.96 -0.37 7.08
N ASP A 84 -0.68 -1.07 8.17
CA ASP A 84 -1.39 -0.90 9.45
C ASP A 84 -1.23 0.53 9.99
N THR A 85 -0.05 1.13 9.82
CA THR A 85 0.22 2.53 10.21
C THR A 85 -0.57 3.51 9.33
N ALA A 86 -0.62 3.27 8.02
CA ALA A 86 -1.39 4.09 7.09
C ALA A 86 -2.90 4.02 7.40
N VAL A 87 -3.41 2.82 7.66
CA VAL A 87 -4.79 2.57 8.12
C VAL A 87 -5.07 3.36 9.39
N ALA A 88 -4.25 3.22 10.43
CA ALA A 88 -4.46 3.90 11.71
C ALA A 88 -4.43 5.44 11.59
N SER A 89 -3.49 5.96 10.79
CA SER A 89 -3.36 7.40 10.55
C SER A 89 -4.60 7.98 9.85
N ILE A 90 -5.06 7.32 8.79
CA ILE A 90 -6.20 7.80 7.99
C ILE A 90 -7.52 7.56 8.72
N HIS A 91 -7.66 6.44 9.44
CA HIS A 91 -8.82 6.19 10.30
C HIS A 91 -8.97 7.30 11.34
N ARG A 92 -7.89 7.65 12.05
CA ARG A 92 -7.90 8.76 13.02
C ARG A 92 -8.29 10.08 12.37
N CYS A 93 -7.77 10.39 11.18
CA CYS A 93 -8.16 11.60 10.44
C CYS A 93 -9.67 11.60 10.07
N LEU A 94 -10.19 10.44 9.65
CA LEU A 94 -11.61 10.23 9.39
C LEU A 94 -12.47 10.22 10.66
N GLU A 95 -11.91 10.04 11.85
CA GLU A 95 -12.65 10.19 13.12
C GLU A 95 -12.60 11.65 13.61
N GLU A 96 -11.45 12.30 13.56
CA GLU A 96 -11.26 13.68 14.03
C GLU A 96 -12.09 14.69 13.25
N HIS A 97 -12.25 14.47 11.93
CA HIS A 97 -13.11 15.34 11.13
C HIS A 97 -14.64 15.04 11.31
N MET A 98 -15.05 14.11 12.19
CA MET A 98 -16.48 13.75 12.38
C MET A 98 -17.29 14.95 12.87
N PHE A 99 -16.63 15.88 13.56
CA PHE A 99 -17.24 17.09 14.09
C PHE A 99 -17.55 18.15 13.02
N SER A 100 -17.10 17.98 11.76
CA SER A 100 -17.25 18.99 10.70
C SER A 100 -18.20 18.59 9.55
N ALA A 101 -18.82 17.40 9.58
CA ALA A 101 -19.73 16.96 8.53
C ALA A 101 -21.17 17.45 8.81
N ASN A 102 -21.64 18.42 8.01
CA ASN A 102 -22.90 19.14 8.26
C ASN A 102 -24.13 18.55 7.54
N THR A 103 -23.97 17.52 6.71
CA THR A 103 -25.07 16.87 5.98
C THR A 103 -25.10 15.36 6.24
N GLU A 104 -26.28 14.74 6.12
CA GLU A 104 -26.44 13.30 6.34
C GLU A 104 -25.69 12.48 5.28
N GLU A 105 -25.66 12.93 4.03
CA GLU A 105 -24.92 12.28 2.95
C GLU A 105 -23.41 12.27 3.23
N ALA A 106 -22.87 13.36 3.80
CA ALA A 106 -21.45 13.43 4.16
C ALA A 106 -21.10 12.52 5.35
N LYS A 107 -22.03 12.36 6.30
CA LYS A 107 -21.88 11.40 7.40
C LYS A 107 -21.90 9.96 6.90
N GLU A 108 -22.80 9.62 5.97
CA GLU A 108 -22.88 8.28 5.38
C GLU A 108 -21.65 7.95 4.53
N ALA A 109 -21.22 8.86 3.65
CA ALA A 109 -20.00 8.69 2.87
C ALA A 109 -18.77 8.48 3.76
N ARG A 110 -18.67 9.22 4.86
CA ARG A 110 -17.61 9.03 5.85
C ARG A 110 -17.72 7.69 6.57
N ALA A 111 -18.91 7.27 6.98
CA ALA A 111 -19.10 5.98 7.63
C ALA A 111 -18.70 4.82 6.70
N MET A 112 -18.97 4.94 5.40
CA MET A 112 -18.48 4.01 4.38
C MET A 112 -16.96 4.03 4.29
N ALA A 113 -16.33 5.21 4.24
CA ALA A 113 -14.87 5.33 4.22
C ALA A 113 -14.22 4.71 5.47
N ILE A 114 -14.73 4.98 6.67
CA ILE A 114 -14.24 4.39 7.93
C ILE A 114 -14.32 2.87 7.87
N ARG A 115 -15.45 2.30 7.40
CA ARG A 115 -15.60 0.86 7.25
C ARG A 115 -14.62 0.27 6.24
N ALA A 116 -14.45 0.91 5.09
CA ALA A 116 -13.54 0.45 4.03
C ALA A 116 -12.07 0.53 4.45
N VAL A 117 -11.66 1.58 5.16
CA VAL A 117 -10.30 1.67 5.70
C VAL A 117 -10.10 0.66 6.84
N GLY A 118 -11.11 0.50 7.69
CA GLY A 118 -11.09 -0.41 8.83
C GLY A 118 -11.12 -1.89 8.46
N SER A 119 -11.44 -2.27 7.22
CA SER A 119 -11.36 -3.66 6.74
C SER A 119 -9.95 -4.07 6.32
N ILE A 120 -9.08 -3.12 5.99
CA ILE A 120 -7.70 -3.40 5.56
C ILE A 120 -6.86 -3.87 6.75
N ARG A 121 -6.07 -4.93 6.53
CA ARG A 121 -5.13 -5.51 7.50
C ARG A 121 -3.82 -5.77 6.79
N GLY A 122 -2.74 -5.13 7.24
CA GLY A 122 -1.44 -5.21 6.58
C GLY A 122 -0.95 -6.65 6.41
N LYS A 123 -1.15 -7.50 7.43
CA LYS A 123 -0.80 -8.93 7.32
C LYS A 123 -1.54 -9.63 6.17
N LEU A 124 -2.86 -9.49 6.10
CA LEU A 124 -3.68 -10.18 5.09
C LEU A 124 -3.38 -9.65 3.69
N THR A 125 -3.18 -8.33 3.55
CA THR A 125 -2.80 -7.73 2.27
C THR A 125 -1.46 -8.25 1.79
N VAL A 126 -0.47 -8.40 2.69
CA VAL A 126 0.85 -8.92 2.32
C VAL A 126 0.82 -10.42 1.99
N GLU A 127 -0.04 -11.20 2.65
CA GLU A 127 -0.22 -12.63 2.35
C GLU A 127 -0.83 -12.89 0.96
N ASN A 128 -1.61 -11.94 0.43
CA ASN A 128 -2.30 -12.06 -0.85
C ASN A 128 -1.90 -10.97 -1.85
N ILE A 129 -0.69 -10.42 -1.72
CA ILE A 129 -0.28 -9.25 -2.47
C ILE A 129 -0.12 -9.56 -3.96
N SER A 130 -0.70 -8.71 -4.81
CA SER A 130 -0.58 -8.82 -6.25
C SER A 130 0.75 -8.26 -6.76
N PRO A 131 1.22 -8.71 -7.93
CA PRO A 131 2.27 -8.05 -8.69
C PRO A 131 2.08 -6.53 -8.83
N GLU A 132 0.87 -6.10 -9.12
CA GLU A 132 0.50 -4.73 -9.45
C GLU A 132 0.69 -3.80 -8.24
N LEU A 133 0.28 -4.25 -7.05
CA LEU A 133 0.47 -3.48 -5.82
C LEU A 133 1.96 -3.31 -5.50
N LEU A 134 2.80 -4.27 -5.84
CA LEU A 134 4.25 -4.19 -5.63
C LEU A 134 4.92 -3.23 -6.61
N ILE A 135 4.49 -3.23 -7.86
CA ILE A 135 4.96 -2.28 -8.87
C ILE A 135 4.62 -0.87 -8.39
N PHE A 136 3.39 -0.65 -7.92
CA PHE A 136 2.97 0.62 -7.33
C PHE A 136 3.85 1.06 -6.17
N LEU A 137 4.12 0.16 -5.20
CA LEU A 137 4.98 0.47 -4.05
C LEU A 137 6.41 0.79 -4.48
N THR A 138 6.91 0.09 -5.51
CA THR A 138 8.23 0.33 -6.10
C THR A 138 8.30 1.70 -6.75
N ASP A 139 7.26 2.11 -7.46
CA ASP A 139 7.18 3.43 -8.09
C ASP A 139 7.05 4.55 -7.06
N CYS A 140 6.34 4.32 -5.95
CA CYS A 140 6.35 5.22 -4.81
C CYS A 140 7.77 5.41 -4.25
N TYR A 141 8.53 4.32 -4.09
CA TYR A 141 9.93 4.40 -3.65
C TYR A 141 10.82 5.16 -4.65
N ARG A 142 10.67 4.88 -5.96
CA ARG A 142 11.41 5.58 -7.03
C ARG A 142 11.10 7.08 -7.04
N ALA A 143 9.82 7.46 -6.89
CA ALA A 143 9.39 8.85 -6.80
C ALA A 143 10.03 9.59 -5.61
N LEU A 144 10.21 8.90 -4.49
CA LEU A 144 10.87 9.44 -3.30
C LEU A 144 12.40 9.52 -3.45
N ARG A 145 13.01 8.57 -4.17
CA ARG A 145 14.47 8.46 -4.31
C ARG A 145 15.07 9.36 -5.39
N ASN A 146 14.42 9.46 -6.54
CA ASN A 146 14.97 10.14 -7.70
C ASN A 146 14.81 11.65 -7.53
N GLN A 147 15.83 12.36 -7.06
CA GLN A 147 15.82 13.82 -6.91
C GLN A 147 15.90 14.52 -8.27
#